data_AF-X5YEH0-F1
#
_entry.id   AF-X5YEH0-F1
#
_cell.length_a   1.000
_cell.length_b   1.000
_cell.length_c   1.000
_cell.angle_alpha   90.00
_cell.angle_beta   90.00
_cell.angle_gamma   90.00
#
_symmetry.space_group_name_H-M   'P 1'
#
loop_
_entity.id
_entity.type
_entity.pdbx_description
1 polymer ?
#
loop_
_entity_poly.entity_id
_entity_poly.type
_entity_poly.pdbx_seq_one_letter_code
_entity_poly.pdbx_strand_id
1 'polypeptide(L)'
;MDFPWRDKPDSAACNFAFGHLRDNLPQLVAVNGRIHAETIVSVAGAIAGFAAQCALLSGRTPELDIVTTKDGSRFLFGEPLNEMLFARDNKKAPERLWNLAAGTAINNGLPPNGMPSLEAMFAHVSQTLGGPLEGLPSVGKNHHPHFPVRKLLGFAWPMAVTCLTGRLPNATIVYGEADVTNWPAITANVAALILGQAKDLLHPKLGLTIVMESAIYASKVDPGLVSGRAPDAATQGG
;
A
#
# COMPACT_ATOMS: atom_id res chain seq x y z
N MET A 1 0.97 20.98 0.89
CA MET A 1 0.53 19.73 0.22
C MET A 1 -0.98 19.80 0.18
N ASP A 2 -1.60 19.66 -0.98
CA ASP A 2 -3.06 19.67 -1.10
C ASP A 2 -3.53 18.22 -1.13
N PHE A 3 -4.19 17.78 -0.06
CA PHE A 3 -4.59 16.38 0.10
C PHE A 3 -5.98 16.14 -0.51
N PRO A 4 -6.23 14.96 -1.11
CA PRO A 4 -7.51 14.65 -1.75
C PRO A 4 -8.69 14.55 -0.76
N TRP A 5 -8.42 14.44 0.55
CA TRP A 5 -9.43 14.43 1.60
C TRP A 5 -9.63 15.80 2.29
N ARG A 6 -9.03 16.88 1.78
CA ARG A 6 -9.06 18.20 2.43
C ARG A 6 -10.48 18.68 2.74
N ASP A 7 -11.39 18.55 1.79
CA ASP A 7 -12.75 19.04 1.89
C ASP A 7 -13.74 17.96 2.39
N LYS A 8 -13.22 16.80 2.84
CA LYS A 8 -14.05 15.71 3.37
C LYS A 8 -14.38 15.93 4.84
N PRO A 9 -15.56 15.46 5.31
CA PRO A 9 -15.97 15.60 6.71
C PRO A 9 -14.98 15.00 7.72
N ASP A 10 -14.28 13.94 7.34
CA ASP A 10 -13.30 13.21 8.14
C ASP A 10 -11.84 13.68 7.90
N SER A 11 -11.64 14.87 7.33
CA SER A 11 -10.32 15.40 6.97
C SER A 11 -9.33 15.44 8.15
N ALA A 12 -9.81 15.75 9.36
CA ALA A 12 -8.98 15.73 10.58
C ALA A 12 -8.47 14.31 10.91
N ALA A 13 -9.34 13.31 10.84
CA ALA A 13 -8.98 11.90 11.06
C ALA A 13 -8.03 11.41 9.97
N CYS A 14 -8.25 11.80 8.71
CA CYS A 14 -7.35 11.48 7.60
C CYS A 14 -5.95 12.09 7.80
N ASN A 15 -5.87 13.35 8.24
CA ASN A 15 -4.59 14.01 8.54
C ASN A 15 -3.86 13.35 9.70
N PHE A 16 -4.60 12.96 10.76
CA PHE A 16 -4.06 12.19 11.87
C PHE A 16 -3.50 10.85 11.37
N ALA A 17 -4.28 10.08 10.62
CA ALA A 17 -3.87 8.80 10.07
C ALA A 17 -2.63 8.91 9.17
N PHE A 18 -2.59 9.91 8.29
CA PHE A 18 -1.43 10.20 7.44
C PHE A 18 -0.17 10.47 8.28
N GLY A 19 -0.25 11.43 9.22
CA GLY A 19 0.90 11.80 10.05
C GLY A 19 1.36 10.65 10.93
N HIS A 20 0.41 9.97 11.56
CA HIS A 20 0.67 8.87 12.48
C HIS A 20 1.31 7.67 11.76
N LEU A 21 0.82 7.31 10.56
CA LEU A 21 1.42 6.25 9.75
C LEU A 21 2.83 6.65 9.26
N ARG A 22 3.00 7.88 8.77
CA ARG A 22 4.30 8.44 8.34
C ARG A 22 5.34 8.36 9.45
N ASP A 23 4.97 8.69 10.68
CA ASP A 23 5.90 8.82 11.79
C ASP A 23 6.26 7.46 12.43
N ASN A 24 5.35 6.48 12.39
CA ASN A 24 5.55 5.18 13.03
C ASN A 24 6.09 4.10 12.10
N LEU A 25 5.78 4.14 10.80
CA LEU A 25 6.22 3.11 9.86
C LEU A 25 7.76 2.93 9.81
N PRO A 26 8.59 4.00 9.85
CA PRO A 26 10.04 3.83 9.86
C PRO A 26 10.56 3.07 11.07
N GLN A 27 10.00 3.32 12.26
CA GLN A 27 10.42 2.66 13.50
C GLN A 27 10.06 1.18 13.51
N LEU A 28 8.92 0.83 12.92
CA LEU A 28 8.46 -0.55 12.82
C LEU A 28 9.42 -1.46 12.03
N VAL A 29 10.05 -0.92 10.98
CA VAL A 29 10.97 -1.69 10.10
C VAL A 29 12.44 -1.48 10.41
N ALA A 30 12.75 -0.69 11.44
CA ALA A 30 14.13 -0.45 11.84
C ALA A 30 14.76 -1.73 12.42
N VAL A 31 15.94 -2.09 11.90
CA VAL A 31 16.76 -3.18 12.43
C VAL A 31 18.00 -2.54 13.03
N ASN A 32 18.22 -2.73 14.34
CA ASN A 32 19.32 -2.09 15.09
C ASN A 32 19.36 -0.56 14.90
N GLY A 33 18.19 0.08 14.87
CA GLY A 33 18.05 1.54 14.68
C GLY A 33 18.33 2.03 13.26
N ARG A 34 18.51 1.14 12.27
CA ARG A 34 18.72 1.49 10.86
C ARG A 34 17.54 1.04 10.01
N ILE A 35 17.21 1.85 9.02
CA ILE A 35 16.13 1.60 8.07
C ILE A 35 16.76 1.18 6.74
N HIS A 36 16.31 0.03 6.22
CA HIS A 36 16.68 -0.43 4.89
C HIS A 36 15.70 0.15 3.86
N ALA A 37 16.21 0.87 2.86
CA ALA A 37 15.40 1.65 1.93
C ALA A 37 14.39 0.78 1.16
N GLU A 38 14.84 -0.36 0.63
CA GLU A 38 13.99 -1.29 -0.12
C GLU A 38 12.91 -1.90 0.78
N THR A 39 13.25 -2.17 2.04
CA THR A 39 12.29 -2.71 3.02
C THR A 39 11.19 -1.70 3.35
N ILE A 40 11.55 -0.44 3.65
CA ILE A 40 10.55 0.59 4.01
C ILE A 40 9.68 0.98 2.81
N VAL A 41 10.26 1.06 1.62
CA VAL A 41 9.50 1.32 0.38
C VAL A 41 8.56 0.15 0.07
N SER A 42 9.02 -1.09 0.24
CA SER A 42 8.20 -2.28 0.02
C SER A 42 7.03 -2.37 0.98
N VAL A 43 7.24 -2.14 2.29
CA VAL A 43 6.14 -2.20 3.27
C VAL A 43 5.13 -1.06 3.06
N ALA A 44 5.57 0.13 2.66
CA ALA A 44 4.67 1.24 2.37
C ALA A 44 3.78 0.94 1.16
N GLY A 45 4.36 0.34 0.11
CA GLY A 45 3.61 -0.18 -1.03
C GLY A 45 2.61 -1.26 -0.62
N ALA A 46 3.03 -2.21 0.22
CA ALA A 46 2.17 -3.29 0.71
C ALA A 46 0.93 -2.75 1.46
N ILE A 47 1.13 -1.79 2.37
CA ILE A 47 0.05 -1.14 3.11
C ILE A 47 -0.90 -0.43 2.14
N ALA A 48 -0.37 0.31 1.16
CA ALA A 48 -1.19 1.01 0.17
C ALA A 48 -2.02 0.05 -0.70
N GLY A 49 -1.43 -1.06 -1.11
CA GLY A 49 -2.10 -2.11 -1.88
C GLY A 49 -3.24 -2.78 -1.11
N PHE A 50 -2.98 -3.13 0.15
CA PHE A 50 -3.99 -3.78 0.98
C PHE A 50 -5.10 -2.80 1.42
N ALA A 51 -4.78 -1.53 1.69
CA ALA A 51 -5.77 -0.49 1.95
C ALA A 51 -6.69 -0.24 0.74
N ALA A 52 -6.13 -0.24 -0.48
CA ALA A 52 -6.88 -0.22 -1.73
C ALA A 52 -7.88 -1.39 -1.83
N GLN A 53 -7.46 -2.59 -1.46
CA GLN A 53 -8.35 -3.75 -1.40
C GLN A 53 -9.44 -3.58 -0.34
N CYS A 54 -9.11 -3.17 0.89
CA CYS A 54 -10.10 -2.96 1.96
C CYS A 54 -11.19 -1.97 1.53
N ALA A 55 -10.82 -0.84 0.92
CA ALA A 55 -11.76 0.15 0.42
C ALA A 55 -12.66 -0.35 -0.71
N LEU A 56 -12.13 -1.24 -1.58
CA LEU A 56 -12.95 -1.87 -2.62
C LEU A 56 -13.98 -2.82 -2.00
N LEU A 57 -13.54 -3.66 -1.06
CA LEU A 57 -14.36 -4.70 -0.43
C LEU A 57 -15.35 -4.14 0.60
N SER A 58 -15.11 -2.95 1.16
CA SER A 58 -16.06 -2.27 2.06
C SER A 58 -17.25 -1.65 1.32
N GLY A 59 -17.14 -1.50 0.00
CA GLY A 59 -18.21 -0.98 -0.84
C GLY A 59 -19.13 -2.10 -1.34
N ARG A 60 -19.29 -2.17 -2.66
CA ARG A 60 -20.03 -3.24 -3.33
C ARG A 60 -19.17 -4.51 -3.42
N THR A 61 -19.80 -5.69 -3.48
CA THR A 61 -19.12 -6.93 -3.83
C THR A 61 -18.59 -6.85 -5.25
N PRO A 62 -17.26 -6.70 -5.47
CA PRO A 62 -16.71 -6.69 -6.82
C PRO A 62 -16.71 -8.10 -7.42
N GLU A 63 -16.77 -8.19 -8.73
CA GLU A 63 -16.50 -9.45 -9.45
C GLU A 63 -14.99 -9.70 -9.39
N LEU A 64 -14.59 -10.65 -8.54
CA LEU A 64 -13.21 -11.07 -8.36
C LEU A 64 -13.09 -12.59 -8.48
N ASP A 65 -12.06 -13.03 -9.17
CA ASP A 65 -11.63 -14.41 -9.22
C ASP A 65 -10.75 -14.74 -8.01
N ILE A 66 -10.81 -16.00 -7.58
CA ILE A 66 -9.96 -16.51 -6.50
C ILE A 66 -9.01 -17.53 -7.09
N VAL A 67 -7.72 -17.21 -7.02
CA VAL A 67 -6.63 -18.11 -7.42
C VAL A 67 -6.05 -18.75 -6.17
N THR A 68 -6.04 -20.09 -6.16
CA THR A 68 -5.43 -20.86 -5.08
C THR A 68 -4.08 -21.40 -5.56
N THR A 69 -3.02 -21.09 -4.82
CA THR A 69 -1.66 -21.58 -5.09
C THR A 69 -1.47 -23.00 -4.56
N LYS A 70 -0.37 -23.66 -4.95
CA LYS A 70 -0.08 -25.06 -4.58
C LYS A 70 0.04 -25.29 -3.07
N ASP A 71 0.43 -24.27 -2.32
CA ASP A 71 0.53 -24.27 -0.85
C ASP A 71 -0.81 -23.98 -0.15
N GLY A 72 -1.90 -23.82 -0.91
CA GLY A 72 -3.24 -23.53 -0.41
C GLY A 72 -3.52 -22.05 -0.13
N SER A 73 -2.55 -21.15 -0.37
CA SER A 73 -2.80 -19.70 -0.24
C SER A 73 -3.80 -19.23 -1.30
N ARG A 74 -4.65 -18.26 -0.93
CA ARG A 74 -5.68 -17.69 -1.80
C ARG A 74 -5.33 -16.26 -2.16
N PHE A 75 -5.59 -15.90 -3.42
CA PHE A 75 -5.36 -14.57 -3.95
C PHE A 75 -6.57 -14.10 -4.75
N LEU A 76 -6.91 -12.82 -4.60
CA LEU A 76 -7.98 -12.15 -5.30
C LEU A 76 -7.45 -11.54 -6.61
N PHE A 77 -8.18 -11.76 -7.70
CA PHE A 77 -7.86 -11.26 -9.03
C PHE A 77 -9.06 -10.57 -9.65
N GLY A 78 -8.82 -9.53 -10.44
CA GLY A 78 -9.86 -8.82 -11.17
C GLY A 78 -9.46 -7.38 -11.45
N GLU A 79 -10.04 -6.82 -12.51
CA GLU A 79 -9.78 -5.44 -12.90
C GLU A 79 -10.17 -4.41 -11.83
N PRO A 80 -11.27 -4.58 -11.06
CA PRO A 80 -11.60 -3.64 -9.99
C PRO A 80 -10.48 -3.43 -8.96
N LEU A 81 -9.63 -4.45 -8.68
CA LEU A 81 -8.47 -4.29 -7.80
C LEU A 81 -7.37 -3.47 -8.46
N ASN A 82 -7.13 -3.66 -9.75
CA ASN A 82 -6.10 -2.94 -10.49
C ASN A 82 -6.44 -1.44 -10.59
N GLU A 83 -7.72 -1.11 -10.81
CA GLU A 83 -8.24 0.27 -10.86
C GLU A 83 -8.14 1.02 -9.52
N MET A 84 -7.96 0.31 -8.41
CA MET A 84 -7.70 0.92 -7.10
C MET A 84 -6.24 1.36 -6.92
N LEU A 85 -5.31 0.87 -7.75
CA LEU A 85 -3.89 1.25 -7.70
C LEU A 85 -3.51 2.28 -8.76
N PHE A 86 -4.30 2.39 -9.82
CA PHE A 86 -4.02 3.24 -10.97
C PHE A 86 -5.28 3.96 -11.47
N ALA A 87 -5.17 5.26 -11.75
CA ALA A 87 -6.23 6.04 -12.40
C ALA A 87 -5.79 6.54 -13.78
N ARG A 88 -6.69 6.37 -14.75
CA ARG A 88 -6.64 7.05 -16.06
C ARG A 88 -7.25 8.45 -16.00
N ASP A 89 -8.14 8.70 -15.03
CA ASP A 89 -8.77 9.99 -14.81
C ASP A 89 -7.94 10.85 -13.85
N ASN A 90 -7.61 12.07 -14.28
CA ASN A 90 -6.87 13.06 -13.50
C ASN A 90 -7.54 13.41 -12.17
N LYS A 91 -8.87 13.29 -12.05
CA LYS A 91 -9.57 13.55 -10.77
C LYS A 91 -9.26 12.51 -9.71
N LYS A 92 -9.07 11.26 -10.12
CA LYS A 92 -8.75 10.13 -9.22
C LYS A 92 -7.26 9.93 -9.03
N ALA A 93 -6.43 10.49 -9.91
CA ALA A 93 -4.97 10.38 -9.84
C ALA A 93 -4.38 10.71 -8.45
N PRO A 94 -4.84 11.74 -7.71
CA PRO A 94 -4.32 12.03 -6.37
C PRO A 94 -4.63 10.97 -5.31
N GLU A 95 -5.49 10.00 -5.60
CA GLU A 95 -5.90 8.92 -4.70
C GLU A 95 -5.30 7.56 -5.08
N ARG A 96 -4.50 7.49 -6.15
CA ARG A 96 -3.99 6.24 -6.71
C ARG A 96 -2.48 6.17 -6.60
N LEU A 97 -1.99 5.05 -6.08
CA LEU A 97 -0.59 4.85 -5.78
C LEU A 97 0.30 5.05 -7.01
N TRP A 98 -0.05 4.46 -8.16
CA TRP A 98 0.76 4.60 -9.37
C TRP A 98 0.98 6.07 -9.73
N ASN A 99 -0.10 6.85 -9.77
CA ASN A 99 -0.06 8.24 -10.18
C ASN A 99 0.82 9.09 -9.24
N LEU A 100 0.71 8.87 -7.92
CA LEU A 100 1.54 9.57 -6.92
C LEU A 100 3.00 9.11 -6.92
N ALA A 101 3.24 7.80 -6.97
CA ALA A 101 4.58 7.22 -6.96
C ALA A 101 5.35 7.53 -8.25
N ALA A 102 4.67 7.49 -9.41
CA ALA A 102 5.23 7.89 -10.69
C ALA A 102 5.62 9.38 -10.68
N GLY A 103 4.72 10.26 -10.23
CA GLY A 103 5.02 11.69 -10.09
C GLY A 103 6.21 11.94 -9.16
N THR A 104 6.29 11.21 -8.05
CA THR A 104 7.44 11.27 -7.13
C THR A 104 8.73 10.81 -7.79
N ALA A 105 8.71 9.69 -8.52
CA ALA A 105 9.89 9.19 -9.20
C ALA A 105 10.41 10.17 -10.27
N ILE A 106 9.49 10.81 -11.03
CA ILE A 106 9.83 11.86 -12.00
C ILE A 106 10.45 13.07 -11.29
N ASN A 107 9.85 13.54 -10.20
CA ASN A 107 10.39 14.63 -9.40
C ASN A 107 11.77 14.31 -8.81
N ASN A 108 12.08 13.03 -8.62
CA ASN A 108 13.39 12.54 -8.18
C ASN A 108 14.36 12.25 -9.33
N GLY A 109 14.04 12.66 -10.57
CA GLY A 109 14.94 12.59 -11.71
C GLY A 109 14.76 11.38 -12.63
N LEU A 110 13.69 10.58 -12.47
CA LEU A 110 13.35 9.55 -13.45
C LEU A 110 12.85 10.22 -14.74
N PRO A 111 13.52 10.03 -15.90
CA PRO A 111 13.00 10.60 -17.14
C PRO A 111 11.67 9.91 -17.52
N PRO A 112 10.72 10.61 -18.15
CA PRO A 112 9.42 10.05 -18.51
C PRO A 112 9.49 8.78 -19.38
N ASN A 113 10.49 8.67 -20.25
CA ASN A 113 10.74 7.47 -21.07
C ASN A 113 11.46 6.33 -20.32
N GLY A 114 11.90 6.57 -19.08
CA GLY A 114 12.57 5.60 -18.21
C GLY A 114 11.64 4.84 -17.27
N MET A 115 10.33 5.14 -17.31
CA MET A 115 9.31 4.55 -16.45
C MET A 115 9.27 3.02 -16.58
N PRO A 116 9.14 2.26 -15.48
CA PRO A 116 8.92 0.83 -15.54
C PRO A 116 7.53 0.51 -16.14
N SER A 117 7.43 -0.62 -16.83
CA SER A 117 6.15 -1.07 -17.42
C SER A 117 5.23 -1.60 -16.33
N LEU A 118 4.07 -0.97 -16.16
CA LEU A 118 3.05 -1.41 -15.20
C LEU A 118 2.50 -2.79 -15.55
N GLU A 119 2.33 -3.08 -16.83
CA GLU A 119 1.94 -4.41 -17.32
C GLU A 119 2.97 -5.48 -16.92
N ALA A 120 4.26 -5.19 -17.08
CA ALA A 120 5.32 -6.12 -16.68
C ALA A 120 5.34 -6.35 -15.15
N MET A 121 5.05 -5.31 -14.35
CA MET A 121 4.95 -5.43 -12.89
C MET A 121 3.76 -6.32 -12.48
N PHE A 122 2.59 -6.15 -13.10
CA PHE A 122 1.46 -7.05 -12.88
C PHE A 122 1.77 -8.50 -13.30
N ALA A 123 2.43 -8.68 -14.44
CA ALA A 123 2.84 -9.99 -14.93
C ALA A 123 3.82 -10.67 -13.98
N HIS A 124 4.84 -9.96 -13.50
CA HIS A 124 5.81 -10.47 -12.52
C HIS A 124 5.13 -10.94 -11.25
N VAL A 125 4.28 -10.10 -10.64
CA VAL A 125 3.58 -10.47 -9.41
C VAL A 125 2.74 -11.72 -9.63
N SER A 126 2.00 -11.80 -10.73
CA SER A 126 1.16 -12.96 -11.04
C SER A 126 1.97 -14.25 -11.26
N GLN A 127 3.11 -14.15 -11.96
CA GLN A 127 3.97 -15.30 -12.28
C GLN A 127 4.72 -15.86 -11.08
N THR A 128 4.98 -15.04 -10.06
CA THR A 128 5.74 -15.45 -8.88
C THR A 128 4.89 -16.01 -7.74
N LEU A 129 3.55 -15.92 -7.84
CA LEU A 129 2.64 -16.46 -6.82
C LEU A 129 2.83 -17.97 -6.61
N GLY A 130 2.89 -18.38 -5.34
CA GLY A 130 3.12 -19.76 -4.91
C GLY A 130 4.54 -20.27 -5.18
N GLY A 131 5.46 -19.41 -5.63
CA GLY A 131 6.82 -19.76 -5.97
C GLY A 131 7.87 -19.22 -4.98
N PRO A 132 9.16 -19.56 -5.17
CA PRO A 132 10.25 -19.10 -4.28
C PRO A 132 10.50 -17.58 -4.29
N LEU A 133 10.01 -16.90 -5.33
CA LEU A 133 10.15 -15.44 -5.49
C LEU A 133 8.87 -14.69 -5.12
N GLU A 134 7.87 -15.38 -4.57
CA GLU A 134 6.61 -14.77 -4.19
C GLU A 134 6.83 -13.58 -3.24
N GLY A 135 6.23 -12.44 -3.58
CA GLY A 135 6.31 -11.22 -2.77
C GLY A 135 7.70 -10.59 -2.76
N LEU A 136 8.59 -10.94 -3.69
CA LEU A 136 9.84 -10.24 -3.93
C LEU A 136 9.74 -9.44 -5.25
N PRO A 137 10.28 -8.20 -5.28
CA PRO A 137 10.24 -7.38 -6.47
C PRO A 137 11.14 -7.93 -7.59
N SER A 138 10.86 -7.57 -8.84
CA SER A 138 11.56 -7.96 -10.06
C SER A 138 12.94 -7.29 -10.25
N VAL A 139 13.40 -6.54 -9.25
CA VAL A 139 14.70 -5.87 -9.24
C VAL A 139 15.84 -6.85 -8.97
N GLY A 140 17.09 -6.40 -9.13
CA GLY A 140 18.26 -7.22 -8.79
C GLY A 140 18.25 -7.64 -7.31
N LYS A 141 18.78 -8.83 -7.01
CA LYS A 141 18.77 -9.43 -5.65
C LYS A 141 19.32 -8.51 -4.55
N ASN A 142 20.28 -7.66 -4.88
CA ASN A 142 20.88 -6.69 -3.94
C ASN A 142 19.90 -5.56 -3.54
N HIS A 143 18.78 -5.43 -4.25
CA HIS A 143 17.69 -4.48 -4.00
C HIS A 143 16.41 -5.19 -3.54
N HIS A 144 16.52 -6.43 -3.05
CA HIS A 144 15.38 -7.06 -2.42
C HIS A 144 15.15 -6.49 -1.02
N PRO A 145 13.89 -6.31 -0.59
CA PRO A 145 13.60 -6.06 0.80
C PRO A 145 14.08 -7.23 1.67
N HIS A 146 14.31 -7.00 2.96
CA HIS A 146 14.77 -8.03 3.89
C HIS A 146 13.79 -9.20 4.04
N PHE A 147 12.51 -8.97 3.78
CA PHE A 147 11.48 -10.01 3.84
C PHE A 147 10.52 -9.88 2.64
N PRO A 148 9.90 -10.99 2.20
CA PRO A 148 8.82 -10.96 1.23
C PRO A 148 7.62 -10.12 1.71
N VAL A 149 6.90 -9.52 0.77
CA VAL A 149 5.77 -8.61 1.01
C VAL A 149 4.67 -9.21 1.86
N ARG A 150 4.42 -10.53 1.79
CA ARG A 150 3.43 -11.16 2.69
C ARG A 150 3.82 -11.01 4.16
N LYS A 151 5.11 -11.23 4.46
CA LYS A 151 5.64 -11.12 5.83
C LYS A 151 5.68 -9.65 6.25
N LEU A 152 6.30 -8.79 5.41
CA LEU A 152 5.84 -7.43 5.08
C LEU A 152 4.58 -6.94 5.81
N LEU A 153 3.49 -7.28 5.15
CA LEU A 153 2.14 -6.89 5.48
C LEU A 153 1.69 -7.46 6.82
N GLY A 154 2.03 -8.72 7.12
CA GLY A 154 1.60 -9.39 8.35
C GLY A 154 1.99 -8.67 9.65
N PHE A 155 3.16 -8.03 9.69
CA PHE A 155 3.57 -7.25 10.88
C PHE A 155 3.16 -5.77 10.81
N ALA A 156 3.05 -5.20 9.60
CA ALA A 156 2.81 -3.77 9.45
C ALA A 156 1.34 -3.37 9.38
N TRP A 157 0.49 -4.29 8.92
CA TRP A 157 -0.93 -4.02 8.79
C TRP A 157 -1.63 -3.73 10.12
N PRO A 158 -1.38 -4.45 11.23
CA PRO A 158 -1.98 -4.10 12.52
C PRO A 158 -1.70 -2.66 12.95
N MET A 159 -0.46 -2.20 12.79
CA MET A 159 -0.07 -0.82 13.08
C MET A 159 -0.75 0.17 12.11
N ALA A 160 -0.82 -0.17 10.83
CA ALA A 160 -1.50 0.65 9.83
C ALA A 160 -2.99 0.83 10.18
N VAL A 161 -3.69 -0.23 10.59
CA VAL A 161 -5.09 -0.16 11.05
C VAL A 161 -5.22 0.71 12.29
N THR A 162 -4.34 0.59 13.28
CA THR A 162 -4.32 1.50 14.43
C THR A 162 -4.18 2.96 13.99
N CYS A 163 -3.34 3.24 12.99
CA CYS A 163 -3.18 4.59 12.47
C CYS A 163 -4.42 5.08 11.72
N LEU A 164 -4.98 4.26 10.83
CA LEU A 164 -6.12 4.61 9.98
C LEU A 164 -7.42 4.76 10.76
N THR A 165 -7.60 3.96 11.82
CA THR A 165 -8.80 4.00 12.66
C THR A 165 -8.71 4.97 13.84
N GLY A 166 -7.51 5.47 14.14
CA GLY A 166 -7.26 6.28 15.34
C GLY A 166 -7.44 5.52 16.66
N ARG A 167 -7.65 4.19 16.62
CA ARG A 167 -7.88 3.35 17.81
C ARG A 167 -6.57 2.97 18.47
N LEU A 168 -5.93 3.97 19.08
CA LEU A 168 -4.69 3.82 19.83
C LEU A 168 -4.91 3.04 21.14
N PRO A 169 -4.13 1.98 21.41
CA PRO A 169 -4.14 1.32 22.71
C PRO A 169 -3.82 2.33 23.82
N ASN A 170 -4.67 2.39 24.85
CA ASN A 170 -4.51 3.26 26.02
C ASN A 170 -4.60 4.78 25.76
N ALA A 171 -5.13 5.22 24.61
CA ALA A 171 -5.33 6.64 24.37
C ALA A 171 -6.58 7.18 25.09
N THR A 172 -6.42 8.33 25.75
CA THR A 172 -7.51 9.13 26.33
C THR A 172 -8.16 10.08 25.32
N ILE A 173 -7.52 10.31 24.17
CA ILE A 173 -8.01 11.19 23.11
C ILE A 173 -8.39 10.34 21.90
N VAL A 174 -9.64 10.50 21.44
CA VAL A 174 -10.16 9.86 20.23
C VAL A 174 -10.07 10.86 19.09
N TYR A 175 -9.19 10.62 18.12
CA TYR A 175 -8.98 11.50 16.96
C TYR A 175 -9.95 11.23 15.79
N GLY A 176 -10.91 10.32 15.99
CA GLY A 176 -11.83 9.86 14.96
C GLY A 176 -11.22 8.78 14.06
N GLU A 177 -12.08 8.10 13.30
CA GLU A 177 -11.71 7.06 12.35
C GLU A 177 -11.78 7.64 10.93
N ALA A 178 -10.71 7.48 10.14
CA ALA A 178 -10.76 7.86 8.74
C ALA A 178 -11.67 6.88 8.01
N ASP A 179 -12.57 7.39 7.17
CA ASP A 179 -13.45 6.56 6.36
C ASP A 179 -12.60 5.60 5.51
N VAL A 180 -12.99 4.33 5.46
CA VAL A 180 -12.26 3.29 4.73
C VAL A 180 -12.05 3.64 3.26
N THR A 181 -12.96 4.43 2.66
CA THR A 181 -12.83 4.93 1.29
C THR A 181 -11.67 5.92 1.11
N ASN A 182 -11.17 6.53 2.19
CA ASN A 182 -10.01 7.42 2.20
C ASN A 182 -8.68 6.71 2.46
N TRP A 183 -8.70 5.47 2.97
CA TRP A 183 -7.48 4.72 3.28
C TRP A 183 -6.53 4.57 2.08
N PRO A 184 -6.99 4.30 0.85
CA PRO A 184 -6.10 4.19 -0.31
C PRO A 184 -5.37 5.50 -0.58
N ALA A 185 -6.07 6.64 -0.49
CA ALA A 185 -5.46 7.94 -0.70
C ALA A 185 -4.43 8.28 0.38
N ILE A 186 -4.75 8.04 1.65
CA ILE A 186 -3.86 8.28 2.79
C ILE A 186 -2.57 7.48 2.64
N THR A 187 -2.71 6.17 2.45
CA THR A 187 -1.58 5.23 2.37
C THR A 187 -0.76 5.41 1.11
N ALA A 188 -1.37 5.75 -0.03
CA ALA A 188 -0.66 6.08 -1.26
C ALA A 188 0.20 7.35 -1.12
N ASN A 189 -0.31 8.38 -0.42
CA ASN A 189 0.47 9.59 -0.13
C ASN A 189 1.64 9.30 0.83
N VAL A 190 1.45 8.44 1.83
CA VAL A 190 2.55 7.99 2.71
C VAL A 190 3.61 7.22 1.90
N ALA A 191 3.20 6.29 1.04
CA ALA A 191 4.11 5.52 0.21
C ALA A 191 4.90 6.41 -0.77
N ALA A 192 4.25 7.39 -1.40
CA ALA A 192 4.90 8.38 -2.25
C ALA A 192 5.90 9.24 -1.45
N LEU A 193 5.54 9.67 -0.25
CA LEU A 193 6.45 10.41 0.63
C LEU A 193 7.69 9.59 1.00
N ILE A 194 7.52 8.33 1.38
CA ILE A 194 8.62 7.41 1.73
C ILE A 194 9.52 7.14 0.51
N LEU A 195 8.93 6.92 -0.66
CA LEU A 195 9.67 6.81 -1.92
C LEU A 195 10.48 8.08 -2.18
N GLY A 196 9.90 9.25 -1.92
CA GLY A 196 10.55 10.56 -2.00
C GLY A 196 11.78 10.67 -1.10
N GLN A 197 11.66 10.20 0.14
CA GLN A 197 12.74 10.20 1.13
C GLN A 197 13.86 9.21 0.81
N ALA A 198 13.56 8.14 0.08
CA ALA A 198 14.55 7.12 -0.28
C ALA A 198 15.43 7.51 -1.49
N LYS A 199 15.21 8.67 -2.11
CA LYS A 199 15.82 9.05 -3.41
C LYS A 199 17.36 9.05 -3.42
N ASP A 200 18.00 9.35 -2.29
CA ASP A 200 19.46 9.43 -2.19
C ASP A 200 20.09 8.04 -1.99
N LEU A 201 19.27 7.03 -1.71
CA LEU A 201 19.69 5.63 -1.46
C LEU A 201 19.21 4.68 -2.57
N LEU A 202 18.08 5.00 -3.21
CA LEU A 202 17.47 4.18 -4.25
C LEU A 202 17.30 4.97 -5.54
N HIS A 203 17.81 4.39 -6.62
CA HIS A 203 17.50 4.89 -7.96
C HIS A 203 15.98 4.97 -8.13
N PRO A 204 15.40 6.09 -8.60
CA PRO A 204 13.95 6.29 -8.65
C PRO A 204 13.17 5.17 -9.36
N LYS A 205 13.73 4.61 -10.43
CA LYS A 205 13.16 3.45 -11.14
C LYS A 205 13.01 2.22 -10.24
N LEU A 206 14.03 1.91 -9.44
CA LEU A 206 14.03 0.77 -8.53
C LEU A 206 13.00 0.98 -7.42
N GLY A 207 13.02 2.16 -6.78
CA GLY A 207 12.05 2.50 -5.74
C GLY A 207 10.61 2.42 -6.25
N LEU A 208 10.35 2.91 -7.47
CA LEU A 208 9.04 2.83 -8.10
C LEU A 208 8.62 1.39 -8.40
N THR A 209 9.51 0.55 -8.92
CA THR A 209 9.22 -0.89 -9.13
C THR A 209 8.91 -1.58 -7.80
N ILE A 210 9.72 -1.36 -6.77
CA ILE A 210 9.54 -1.98 -5.45
C ILE A 210 8.20 -1.59 -4.84
N VAL A 211 7.88 -0.29 -4.76
CA VAL A 211 6.64 0.17 -4.12
C VAL A 211 5.40 -0.35 -4.86
N MET A 212 5.44 -0.39 -6.19
CA MET A 212 4.30 -0.79 -7.00
C MET A 212 4.07 -2.29 -7.00
N GLU A 213 5.11 -3.10 -7.17
CA GLU A 213 4.96 -4.56 -7.13
C GLU A 213 4.54 -5.04 -5.74
N SER A 214 5.03 -4.41 -4.67
CA SER A 214 4.55 -4.69 -3.32
C SER A 214 3.07 -4.34 -3.14
N ALA A 215 2.61 -3.23 -3.71
CA ALA A 215 1.20 -2.86 -3.68
C ALA A 215 0.31 -3.79 -4.50
N ILE A 216 0.75 -4.15 -5.71
CA ILE A 216 0.04 -5.10 -6.58
C ILE A 216 -0.08 -6.46 -5.91
N TYR A 217 0.99 -6.93 -5.27
CA TYR A 217 0.96 -8.19 -4.52
C TYR A 217 -0.02 -8.10 -3.35
N ALA A 218 0.12 -7.07 -2.50
CA ALA A 218 -0.69 -6.93 -1.30
C ALA A 218 -2.18 -6.72 -1.61
N SER A 219 -2.53 -6.01 -2.69
CA SER A 219 -3.94 -5.84 -3.09
C SER A 219 -4.61 -7.15 -3.50
N LYS A 220 -3.85 -8.22 -3.73
CA LYS A 220 -4.36 -9.54 -4.10
C LYS A 220 -4.37 -10.53 -2.94
N VAL A 221 -3.73 -10.23 -1.82
CA VAL A 221 -3.70 -11.16 -0.66
C VAL A 221 -5.11 -11.33 -0.10
N ASP A 222 -5.54 -12.56 0.13
CA ASP A 222 -6.81 -12.83 0.81
C ASP A 222 -6.79 -12.18 2.22
N PRO A 223 -7.77 -11.33 2.57
CA PRO A 223 -7.86 -10.72 3.90
C PRO A 223 -7.82 -11.72 5.05
N GLY A 224 -8.32 -12.95 4.86
CA GLY A 224 -8.28 -14.02 5.87
C GLY A 224 -6.86 -14.46 6.25
N LEU A 225 -5.85 -14.11 5.44
CA LEU A 225 -4.44 -14.43 5.68
C LEU A 225 -3.69 -13.32 6.44
N VAL A 226 -4.33 -12.17 6.70
CA VAL A 226 -3.72 -11.02 7.38
C VAL A 226 -4.49 -10.73 8.67
N SER A 227 -3.81 -10.75 9.82
CA SER A 227 -4.41 -10.40 11.10
C SER A 227 -4.76 -8.91 11.16
N GLY A 228 -5.95 -8.57 11.66
CA GLY A 228 -6.40 -7.18 11.82
C GLY A 228 -7.24 -6.62 10.66
N ARG A 229 -8.33 -7.31 10.32
CA ARG A 229 -9.29 -6.85 9.29
C ARG A 229 -9.76 -5.40 9.55
N ALA A 230 -10.07 -4.66 8.48
CA ALA A 230 -10.89 -3.46 8.62
C ALA A 230 -12.17 -3.83 9.41
N PRO A 231 -12.66 -2.96 10.31
CA PRO A 231 -13.91 -3.26 11.02
C PRO A 231 -14.99 -3.56 9.98
N ASP A 232 -15.73 -4.65 10.18
CA ASP A 232 -16.91 -4.94 9.37
C ASP A 232 -17.77 -3.67 9.36
N ALA A 233 -18.14 -3.20 8.15
CA ALA A 233 -19.08 -2.11 8.02
C ALA A 233 -20.27 -2.46 8.90
N ALA A 234 -20.46 -1.68 9.97
CA ALA A 234 -21.46 -1.95 10.97
C ALA A 234 -22.76 -2.25 10.24
N THR A 235 -23.31 -3.43 10.48
CA THR A 235 -24.71 -3.73 10.23
C THR A 235 -25.47 -2.56 10.84
N GLN A 236 -25.97 -1.64 10.01
CA GLN A 236 -26.94 -0.65 10.45
C GLN A 236 -28.20 -1.44 10.77
N GLY A 237 -28.27 -1.91 12.02
CA GLY A 237 -29.49 -2.41 12.63
C GLY A 237 -30.26 -1.23 13.20
N GLY A 238 -31.50 -1.07 12.74
CA GLY A 238 -32.46 -0.06 13.15
C GLY A 238 -33.46 0.22 12.06
#